data_AF-A0A2V7XPP8-F1
#
_entry.id   AF-A0A2V7XPP8-F1
#
_cell.length_a   1.000
_cell.length_b   1.000
_cell.length_c   1.000
_cell.angle_alpha   90.00
_cell.angle_beta   90.00
_cell.angle_gamma   90.00
#
_symmetry.space_group_name_H-M   'P 1'
#
loop_
_entity.id
_entity.type
_entity.pdbx_description
1 polymer ?
#
loop_
_entity_poly.entity_id
_entity_poly.type
_entity_poly.pdbx_seq_one_letter_code
_entity_poly.pdbx_strand_id
1 'polypeptide(L)'
;MALMAQRAVERVHRQQFFHRTADFSEDELMLLRFLHEGLSNKEIANRLQISEVTVKARFGRLYKRFGVATRLQLLSAAIKQGLVVG
;
A
#
# COMPACT_ATOMS: atom_id res chain seq x y z
N MET A 1 -35.46 5.24 -10.73
CA MET A 1 -34.64 6.47 -10.71
C MET A 1 -33.33 6.37 -9.90
N ALA A 2 -33.08 5.32 -9.11
CA ALA A 2 -31.89 5.26 -8.21
C ALA A 2 -30.56 4.77 -8.82
N LEU A 3 -30.54 4.24 -10.06
CA LEU A 3 -29.35 3.54 -10.61
C LEU A 3 -28.25 4.46 -11.20
N MET A 4 -28.57 5.74 -11.50
CA MET A 4 -27.61 6.66 -12.14
C MET A 4 -26.69 7.38 -11.14
N ALA A 5 -27.14 7.61 -9.91
CA ALA A 5 -26.36 8.31 -8.88
C ALA A 5 -25.14 7.48 -8.42
N GLN A 6 -25.26 6.15 -8.39
CA GLN A 6 -24.19 5.24 -7.95
C GLN A 6 -23.00 5.21 -8.93
N ARG A 7 -23.25 5.31 -10.25
CA ARG A 7 -22.21 5.24 -11.29
C ARG A 7 -21.26 6.43 -11.31
N ALA A 8 -21.74 7.61 -10.91
CA ALA A 8 -20.91 8.81 -10.84
C ALA A 8 -19.91 8.75 -9.67
N VAL A 9 -20.37 8.29 -8.50
CA VAL A 9 -19.54 8.14 -7.30
C VAL A 9 -18.44 7.09 -7.49
N GLU A 10 -18.77 5.93 -8.09
CA GLU A 10 -17.77 4.89 -8.39
C GLU A 10 -16.67 5.37 -9.35
N ARG A 11 -17.01 6.20 -10.35
CA ARG A 11 -16.01 6.75 -11.29
C ARG A 11 -15.01 7.66 -10.59
N VAL A 12 -15.47 8.55 -9.72
CA VAL A 12 -14.62 9.47 -8.98
C VAL A 12 -13.70 8.71 -8.02
N HIS A 13 -14.25 7.74 -7.27
CA HIS A 13 -13.46 6.90 -6.37
C HIS A 13 -12.40 6.09 -7.11
N ARG A 14 -12.77 5.50 -8.25
CA ARG A 14 -11.87 4.72 -9.10
C ARG A 14 -10.74 5.60 -9.66
N GLN A 15 -11.07 6.78 -10.18
CA GLN A 15 -10.06 7.73 -10.69
C GLN A 15 -9.10 8.21 -9.60
N GLN A 16 -9.61 8.53 -8.40
CA GLN A 16 -8.77 8.94 -7.28
C GLN A 16 -7.85 7.82 -6.79
N PHE A 17 -8.33 6.57 -6.76
CA PHE A 17 -7.53 5.40 -6.41
C PHE A 17 -6.38 5.18 -7.40
N PHE A 18 -6.67 5.28 -8.70
CA PHE A 18 -5.64 5.20 -9.74
C PHE A 18 -4.59 6.31 -9.61
N HIS A 19 -5.01 7.54 -9.29
CA HIS A 19 -4.06 8.63 -9.07
C HIS A 19 -3.14 8.37 -7.88
N ARG A 20 -3.70 7.94 -6.74
CA ARG A 20 -2.90 7.65 -5.54
C ARG A 20 -1.94 6.49 -5.71
N THR A 21 -2.32 5.46 -6.47
CA THR A 21 -1.43 4.32 -6.76
C THR A 21 -0.34 4.68 -7.77
N ALA A 22 -0.60 5.58 -8.71
CA ALA A 22 0.39 6.06 -9.68
C ALA A 22 1.56 6.82 -9.04
N ASP A 23 1.36 7.40 -7.85
CA ASP A 23 2.43 8.06 -7.12
C ASP A 23 3.47 7.06 -6.55
N PHE A 24 3.13 5.78 -6.44
CA PHE A 24 3.99 4.74 -5.87
C PHE A 24 4.54 3.81 -6.95
N SER A 25 5.79 3.40 -6.76
CA SER A 25 6.34 2.33 -7.59
C SER A 25 5.63 1.01 -7.34
N GLU A 26 5.65 0.12 -8.32
CA GLU A 26 5.08 -1.23 -8.21
C GLU A 26 5.66 -2.00 -7.01
N ASP A 27 6.97 -1.84 -6.77
CA ASP A 27 7.69 -2.41 -5.63
C ASP A 27 7.16 -1.90 -4.28
N GLU A 28 6.88 -0.60 -4.17
CA GLU A 28 6.32 0.00 -2.95
C GLU A 28 4.89 -0.51 -2.70
N LEU A 29 4.05 -0.52 -3.74
CA LEU A 29 2.69 -1.05 -3.64
C LEU A 29 2.69 -2.53 -3.26
N MET A 30 3.64 -3.30 -3.80
CA MET A 30 3.79 -4.72 -3.47
C MET A 30 4.18 -4.93 -2.00
N LEU A 31 5.10 -4.12 -1.47
CA LEU A 31 5.43 -4.16 -0.04
C LEU A 31 4.25 -3.78 0.86
N LEU A 32 3.45 -2.79 0.47
CA LEU A 32 2.24 -2.44 1.21
C LEU A 32 1.20 -3.57 1.18
N ARG A 33 1.08 -4.31 0.06
CA ARG A 33 0.22 -5.51 -0.01
C ARG A 33 0.70 -6.62 0.91
N PHE A 34 1.99 -6.97 0.88
CA PHE A 34 2.52 -7.98 1.81
C PHE A 34 2.44 -7.55 3.27
N LEU A 35 2.60 -6.25 3.53
CA LEU A 35 2.37 -5.66 4.85
C LEU A 35 0.94 -5.89 5.33
N HIS A 36 -0.04 -5.66 4.45
CA HIS A 36 -1.46 -5.88 4.72
C HIS A 36 -1.80 -7.36 4.94
N GLU A 37 -1.20 -8.26 4.16
CA GLU A 37 -1.32 -9.71 4.33
C GLU A 37 -0.65 -10.23 5.64
N GLY A 38 0.05 -9.37 6.39
CA GLY A 38 0.64 -9.72 7.67
C GLY A 38 2.03 -10.37 7.57
N LEU A 39 2.63 -10.46 6.38
CA LEU A 39 3.90 -11.14 6.16
C LEU A 39 5.05 -10.45 6.89
N SER A 40 5.83 -11.23 7.63
CA SER A 40 7.10 -10.81 8.22
C SER A 40 8.13 -10.39 7.16
N ASN A 41 9.16 -9.65 7.56
CA ASN A 41 10.24 -9.28 6.64
C ASN A 41 10.95 -10.52 6.03
N LYS A 42 11.01 -11.62 6.78
CA LYS A 42 11.60 -12.88 6.32
C LYS A 42 10.74 -13.55 5.24
N GLU A 43 9.42 -13.57 5.41
CA GLU A 43 8.50 -14.11 4.39
C GLU A 43 8.51 -13.26 3.12
N ILE A 44 8.53 -11.93 3.27
CA ILE A 44 8.67 -10.99 2.14
C ILE A 44 10.00 -11.21 1.41
N ALA A 45 11.09 -11.34 2.16
CA ALA A 45 12.43 -11.60 1.61
C ALA A 45 12.45 -12.89 0.78
N ASN A 46 11.88 -13.97 1.30
CA ASN A 46 11.76 -15.24 0.60
C ASN A 46 10.92 -15.13 -0.68
N ARG A 47 9.79 -14.44 -0.62
CA ARG A 47 8.87 -14.29 -1.75
C ARG A 47 9.45 -13.44 -2.87
N LEU A 48 10.26 -12.45 -2.52
CA LEU A 48 10.96 -11.56 -3.45
C LEU A 48 12.36 -12.06 -3.86
N GLN A 49 12.85 -13.16 -3.27
CA GLN A 49 14.21 -13.68 -3.45
C GLN A 49 15.31 -12.62 -3.19
N ILE A 50 15.15 -11.85 -2.11
CA ILE A 50 16.11 -10.83 -1.66
C ILE A 50 16.45 -11.03 -0.18
N SER A 51 17.42 -10.27 0.34
CA SER A 51 17.75 -10.33 1.78
C SER A 51 16.72 -9.62 2.67
N GLU A 52 16.55 -10.09 3.90
CA GLU A 52 15.71 -9.41 4.91
C GLU A 52 16.19 -7.97 5.18
N VAL A 53 17.50 -7.72 5.11
CA VAL A 53 18.10 -6.38 5.25
C VAL A 53 17.62 -5.46 4.13
N THR A 54 17.51 -5.96 2.91
CA THR A 54 16.96 -5.22 1.76
C THR A 54 15.49 -4.89 2.00
N VAL A 55 14.69 -5.81 2.55
CA VAL A 55 13.29 -5.57 2.91
C VAL A 55 13.18 -4.48 3.98
N LYS A 56 14.00 -4.55 5.03
CA LYS A 56 14.07 -3.51 6.08
C LYS A 56 14.41 -2.13 5.50
N ALA A 57 15.39 -2.06 4.59
CA ALA A 57 15.77 -0.81 3.93
C ALA A 57 14.64 -0.24 3.06
N ARG A 58 13.91 -1.10 2.33
CA ARG A 58 12.74 -0.70 1.53
C ARG A 58 11.61 -0.17 2.43
N PHE A 59 11.28 -0.86 3.53
CA PHE A 59 10.31 -0.35 4.52
C PHE A 59 10.79 0.95 5.18
N GLY A 60 12.09 1.12 5.44
CA GLY A 60 12.64 2.37 5.96
C GLY A 60 12.38 3.57 5.04
N ARG A 61 12.42 3.37 3.72
CA ARG A 61 12.03 4.41 2.75
C ARG A 61 10.54 4.70 2.79
N LEU A 62 9.69 3.67 2.88
CA LEU A 62 8.25 3.82 3.06
C LEU A 62 7.92 4.58 4.35
N TYR A 63 8.52 4.23 5.48
CA TYR A 63 8.32 4.94 6.76
C TYR A 63 8.62 6.43 6.64
N LYS A 64 9.77 6.79 6.04
CA LYS A 64 10.14 8.18 5.78
C LYS A 64 9.14 8.88 4.86
N ARG A 65 8.76 8.24 3.76
CA ARG A 65 7.82 8.79 2.77
C ARG A 65 6.42 9.03 3.35
N PHE A 66 5.93 8.14 4.21
CA PHE A 66 4.64 8.27 4.88
C PHE A 66 4.69 9.12 6.17
N GLY A 67 5.89 9.49 6.65
CA GLY A 67 6.06 10.23 7.90
C GLY A 67 5.66 9.43 9.14
N VAL A 68 5.84 8.10 9.11
CA VAL A 68 5.46 7.19 10.19
C VAL A 68 6.68 6.45 10.74
N ALA A 69 6.57 5.94 11.97
CA ALA A 69 7.67 5.27 12.65
C ALA A 69 7.46 3.75 12.78
N THR A 70 6.21 3.28 12.71
CA THR A 70 5.88 1.88 12.98
C THR A 70 5.20 1.18 11.81
N ARG A 71 5.35 -0.15 11.80
CA ARG A 71 4.70 -1.04 10.84
C ARG A 71 3.18 -0.89 10.82
N LEU A 72 2.56 -0.80 12.01
CA LEU A 72 1.12 -0.59 12.18
C LEU A 72 0.68 0.78 11.68
N GLN A 73 1.47 1.83 11.94
CA GLN A 73 1.17 3.17 11.41
C GLN A 73 1.25 3.20 9.88
N LEU A 74 2.25 2.53 9.28
CA LEU A 74 2.34 2.41 7.83
C LEU A 74 1.14 1.67 7.24
N LEU A 75 0.73 0.55 7.86
CA LEU A 75 -0.46 -0.19 7.45
C LEU A 75 -1.72 0.69 7.53
N SER A 76 -1.93 1.37 8.65
CA SER A 76 -3.07 2.27 8.84
C SER A 76 -3.08 3.40 7.80
N ALA A 77 -1.93 4.00 7.50
CA ALA A 77 -1.81 5.04 6.50
C ALA A 77 -2.13 4.52 5.09
N ALA A 78 -1.63 3.33 4.73
CA ALA A 78 -1.91 2.70 3.45
C ALA A 78 -3.39 2.38 3.25
N ILE A 79 -4.08 1.90 4.29
CA ILE A 79 -5.54 1.67 4.27
C ILE A 79 -6.29 2.99 4.13
N LYS A 80 -5.95 4.01 4.93
CA LYS A 80 -6.60 5.34 4.86
C LYS A 80 -6.46 6.01 3.50
N GLN A 81 -5.31 5.82 2.83
CA GLN A 81 -5.09 6.34 1.50
C GLN A 81 -5.72 5.46 0.40
N GLY A 82 -6.24 4.28 0.75
CA GLY A 82 -6.77 3.31 -0.21
C GLY A 82 -5.67 2.76 -1.11
N LEU A 83 -4.47 2.51 -0.60
CA LEU A 83 -3.41 1.83 -1.37
C LEU A 83 -3.51 0.31 -1.23
N VAL A 84 -4.19 -0.15 -0.18
CA VAL A 84 -4.54 -1.55 0.10
C VAL A 84 -5.96 -1.59 0.63
N VAL A 85 -6.67 -2.70 0.36
CA VAL A 85 -8.04 -2.91 0.83
C VAL A 85 -7.97 -3.58 2.18
N GLY A 86 -8.52 -2.93 3.22
CA GLY A 86 -8.62 -3.46 4.59
C GLY A 86 -9.78 -4.42 4.79
#